data_AF-A0A0B1SH86-F1
#
_entry.id   AF-A0A0B1SH86-F1
#
_cell.length_a   1.000
_cell.length_b   1.000
_cell.length_c   1.000
_cell.angle_alpha   90.00
_cell.angle_beta   90.00
_cell.angle_gamma   90.00
#
_symmetry.space_group_name_H-M   'P 1'
#
loop_
_entity.id
_entity.type
_entity.pdbx_description
1 polymer ?
#
loop_
_entity_poly.entity_id
_entity_poly.type
_entity_poly.pdbx_seq_one_letter_code
_entity_poly.pdbx_strand_id
1 'polypeptide(L)'
;LAYVNKTVPPVFQDCANEFIPGKDEKYALCNITTGESPCELLKELHKAKEFRIYGFAVVPVTLSVLAMILNVTYLAIQLKIYMKEEESARKRYLFLISRTLSTIMTLLLLYVVIICWQVSGFSYASTMIFMLLGGLNFLSITGRFFG
;
A
#
# COMPACT_ATOMS: atom_id res chain seq x y z
N LEU A 1 5.63 -33.11 6.18
CA LEU A 1 6.59 -32.49 5.26
C LEU A 1 6.59 -33.29 3.95
N ALA A 2 5.94 -32.79 2.89
CA ALA A 2 6.01 -33.42 1.58
C ALA A 2 7.07 -32.69 0.75
N TYR A 3 8.20 -33.36 0.51
CA TYR A 3 9.27 -32.88 -0.37
C TYR A 3 8.75 -33.04 -1.80
N VAL A 4 8.16 -31.98 -2.36
CA VAL A 4 7.79 -31.99 -3.77
C VAL A 4 9.08 -31.85 -4.56
N ASN A 5 9.52 -32.96 -5.18
CA ASN A 5 10.63 -32.99 -6.11
C ASN A 5 10.21 -32.27 -7.40
N LYS A 6 10.05 -30.94 -7.33
CA LYS A 6 9.70 -30.07 -8.46
C LYS A 6 10.97 -29.84 -9.26
N THR A 7 11.18 -30.67 -10.27
CA THR A 7 12.23 -30.51 -11.27
C THR A 7 12.11 -29.13 -11.92
N VAL A 8 13.19 -28.35 -11.88
CA VAL A 8 13.30 -27.05 -12.56
C VAL A 8 12.96 -27.26 -14.05
N PRO A 9 12.02 -26.49 -14.63
CA PRO A 9 11.67 -26.61 -16.03
C PRO A 9 12.90 -26.41 -16.93
N PRO A 10 13.00 -27.10 -18.09
CA PRO A 10 14.14 -26.99 -19.00
C PRO A 10 14.50 -25.53 -19.37
N VAL A 11 13.48 -24.69 -19.50
CA VAL A 11 13.58 -23.26 -19.83
C VAL A 11 14.34 -22.44 -18.76
N PHE A 12 14.38 -22.93 -17.52
CA PHE A 12 15.05 -22.27 -16.38
C PHE A 12 16.23 -23.08 -15.83
N GLN A 13 16.68 -24.13 -16.52
CA GLN A 13 17.82 -24.94 -16.06
C GLN A 13 19.09 -24.10 -15.87
N ASP A 14 19.32 -23.14 -16.76
CA ASP A 14 20.49 -22.24 -16.73
C ASP A 14 20.42 -21.17 -15.63
N CYS A 15 19.29 -21.05 -14.93
CA CYS A 15 19.10 -20.13 -13.80
C CYS A 15 18.35 -20.79 -12.63
N ALA A 16 18.71 -22.04 -12.33
CA ALA A 16 18.13 -22.79 -11.22
C ALA A 16 18.28 -22.08 -9.85
N ASN A 17 19.26 -21.18 -9.69
CA ASN A 17 19.48 -20.40 -8.47
C ASN A 17 18.48 -19.24 -8.29
N GLU A 18 18.03 -18.65 -9.40
CA GLU A 18 17.01 -17.59 -9.41
C GLU A 18 15.60 -18.19 -9.36
N PHE A 19 15.38 -19.38 -9.91
CA PHE A 19 14.07 -20.02 -9.95
C PHE A 19 13.53 -20.34 -8.55
N ILE A 20 12.31 -19.88 -8.25
CA ILE A 20 11.64 -20.16 -6.96
C ILE A 20 10.59 -21.27 -7.15
N PRO A 21 10.85 -22.49 -6.62
CA PRO A 21 9.92 -23.62 -6.75
C PRO A 21 8.54 -23.29 -6.18
N GLY A 22 7.48 -23.71 -6.90
CA GLY A 22 6.09 -23.43 -6.52
C GLY A 22 5.56 -22.03 -6.82
N LYS A 23 6.39 -21.07 -7.28
CA LYS A 23 5.93 -19.73 -7.69
C LYS A 23 6.14 -19.43 -9.17
N ASP A 24 7.23 -19.93 -9.73
CA ASP A 24 7.69 -19.53 -11.06
C ASP A 24 7.38 -20.55 -12.17
N GLU A 25 6.90 -21.74 -11.81
CA GLU A 25 6.54 -22.84 -12.73
C GLU A 25 5.54 -22.40 -13.81
N LYS A 26 4.64 -21.47 -13.46
CA LYS A 26 3.63 -20.91 -14.38
C LYS A 26 4.24 -20.11 -15.55
N TYR A 27 5.46 -19.61 -15.39
CA TYR A 27 6.15 -18.85 -16.44
C TYR A 27 6.85 -19.75 -17.46
N ALA A 28 7.00 -21.05 -17.17
CA ALA A 28 7.60 -22.00 -18.10
C ALA A 28 6.77 -22.25 -19.36
N LEU A 29 5.49 -21.89 -19.33
CA LEU A 29 4.55 -22.02 -20.45
C LEU A 29 4.42 -20.73 -21.28
N CYS A 30 5.11 -19.66 -20.90
CA CYS A 30 5.07 -18.39 -21.64
C CYS A 30 5.91 -18.49 -22.92
N ASN A 31 5.32 -18.13 -24.06
CA ASN A 31 6.02 -18.06 -25.34
C ASN A 31 6.84 -16.77 -25.42
N ILE A 32 8.15 -16.84 -25.17
CA ILE A 32 9.06 -15.69 -25.24
C ILE A 32 9.50 -15.49 -26.69
N THR A 33 8.98 -14.45 -27.34
CA THR A 33 9.26 -14.13 -28.76
C THR A 33 10.29 -13.01 -28.94
N THR A 34 10.73 -12.37 -27.86
CA THR A 34 11.56 -11.15 -27.90
C THR A 34 13.07 -11.40 -28.02
N GLY A 35 13.52 -12.65 -28.16
CA GLY A 35 14.94 -12.98 -28.28
C GLY A 35 15.76 -12.79 -26.99
N GLU A 36 15.10 -12.39 -25.89
CA GLU A 36 15.70 -12.27 -24.56
C GLU A 36 15.81 -13.65 -23.88
N SER A 37 16.82 -13.80 -23.01
CA SER A 37 16.98 -15.04 -22.26
C SER A 37 15.87 -15.19 -21.21
N PRO A 38 15.25 -16.38 -21.06
CA PRO A 38 14.19 -16.61 -20.07
C PRO A 38 14.61 -16.28 -18.63
N CYS A 39 15.91 -16.41 -18.35
CA CYS A 39 16.51 -16.15 -17.05
C CYS A 39 16.60 -14.66 -16.72
N GLU A 40 16.96 -13.80 -17.68
CA GLU A 40 16.94 -12.35 -17.47
C GLU A 40 15.52 -11.84 -17.22
N LEU A 41 14.55 -12.36 -17.99
CA LEU A 41 13.16 -11.99 -17.83
C LEU A 41 12.61 -12.40 -16.45
N LEU A 42 12.97 -13.59 -15.97
CA LEU A 42 12.59 -14.06 -14.63
C LEU A 42 13.20 -13.18 -13.53
N LYS A 43 14.46 -12.78 -13.69
CA LYS A 43 15.16 -11.90 -12.73
C LYS A 43 14.53 -10.51 -12.66
N GLU A 44 14.21 -9.90 -13.80
CA GLU A 44 13.51 -8.62 -13.85
C GLU A 44 12.11 -8.71 -13.25
N LEU A 45 11.42 -9.83 -13.47
CA LEU A 45 10.11 -10.08 -12.86
C LEU A 45 10.19 -10.17 -11.33
N HIS A 46 11.21 -10.83 -10.78
CA HIS A 46 11.43 -10.88 -9.34
C HIS A 46 11.72 -9.50 -8.76
N LYS A 47 12.60 -8.71 -9.40
CA LYS A 47 12.85 -7.31 -9.00
C LYS A 47 11.58 -6.47 -9.01
N ALA A 48 10.77 -6.56 -10.07
CA ALA A 48 9.51 -5.82 -10.18
C ALA A 48 8.52 -6.23 -9.07
N LYS A 49 8.49 -7.51 -8.71
CA LYS A 49 7.64 -8.03 -7.64
C LYS A 49 8.10 -7.55 -6.26
N GLU A 50 9.41 -7.55 -6.00
CA GLU A 50 9.97 -7.00 -4.77
C GLU A 50 9.70 -5.51 -4.64
N PHE A 51 9.96 -4.73 -5.71
CA PHE A 51 9.65 -3.30 -5.73
C PHE A 51 8.17 -3.04 -5.43
N ARG A 52 7.26 -3.83 -6.01
CA ARG A 52 5.83 -3.71 -5.74
C ARG A 52 5.49 -3.96 -4.26
N ILE A 53 6.08 -5.00 -3.65
CA ILE A 53 5.82 -5.34 -2.25
C ILE A 53 6.37 -4.24 -1.33
N TYR A 54 7.62 -3.84 -1.51
CA TYR A 54 8.23 -2.84 -0.65
C TYR A 54 7.65 -1.44 -0.87
N GLY A 55 7.51 -1.03 -2.14
CA GLY A 55 7.04 0.30 -2.52
C GLY A 55 5.57 0.54 -2.23
N PHE A 56 4.70 -0.45 -2.44
CA PHE A 56 3.25 -0.26 -2.27
C PHE A 56 2.65 -0.89 -1.02
N ALA A 57 3.31 -1.87 -0.40
CA ALA A 57 2.79 -2.47 0.84
C ALA A 57 3.60 -2.04 2.06
N VAL A 58 4.91 -2.27 2.09
CA VAL A 58 5.71 -2.07 3.31
C VAL A 58 5.80 -0.59 3.69
N VAL A 59 6.23 0.27 2.76
CA VAL A 59 6.42 1.71 3.05
C VAL A 59 5.09 2.41 3.38
N PRO A 60 3.99 2.22 2.62
CA PRO A 60 2.72 2.86 2.96
C PRO A 60 2.12 2.37 4.28
N VAL A 61 2.29 1.09 4.64
CA VAL A 61 1.82 0.55 5.93
C VAL A 61 2.57 1.18 7.09
N THR A 62 3.90 1.23 7.03
CA THR A 62 4.70 1.81 8.13
C THR A 62 4.42 3.29 8.32
N LEU A 63 4.32 4.06 7.23
CA LEU A 63 3.93 5.47 7.28
C LEU A 63 2.48 5.65 7.79
N SER A 64 1.55 4.77 7.42
CA SER A 64 0.16 4.79 7.89
C SER A 64 0.06 4.55 9.40
N VAL A 65 0.82 3.61 9.95
CA VAL A 65 0.87 3.36 11.41
C VAL A 65 1.33 4.63 12.14
N LEU A 66 2.44 5.23 11.69
CA LEU A 66 2.96 6.46 12.29
C LEU A 66 1.95 7.61 12.19
N ALA A 67 1.35 7.79 11.01
CA ALA A 67 0.33 8.81 10.79
C ALA A 67 -0.90 8.59 11.68
N MET A 68 -1.33 7.34 11.90
CA MET A 68 -2.47 7.03 12.76
C MET A 68 -2.17 7.43 14.22
N ILE A 69 -0.99 7.09 14.74
CA ILE A 69 -0.58 7.46 16.10
C ILE A 69 -0.57 8.99 16.26
N LEU A 70 0.00 9.71 15.30
CA LEU A 70 0.06 11.17 15.33
C LEU A 70 -1.34 11.81 15.24
N ASN A 71 -2.21 11.32 14.37
CA ASN A 71 -3.57 11.86 14.22
C ASN A 71 -4.43 11.57 15.47
N VAL A 72 -4.31 10.39 16.07
CA VAL A 72 -5.06 10.02 17.29
C VAL A 72 -4.61 10.84 18.50
N THR A 73 -3.29 11.01 18.69
CA THR A 73 -2.76 11.83 19.79
C THR A 73 -3.16 13.31 19.60
N TYR A 74 -3.07 13.83 18.37
CA TYR A 74 -3.50 15.19 18.06
C TYR A 74 -5.01 15.40 18.27
N LEU A 75 -5.85 14.42 17.90
CA LEU A 75 -7.29 14.46 18.16
C LEU A 75 -7.60 14.45 19.66
N ALA A 76 -6.90 13.63 20.46
CA ALA A 76 -7.09 13.58 21.90
C ALA A 76 -6.77 14.93 22.57
N ILE A 77 -5.66 15.58 22.16
CA ILE A 77 -5.29 16.91 22.66
C ILE A 77 -6.35 17.95 22.25
N GLN A 78 -6.78 17.94 20.99
CA GLN A 78 -7.82 18.87 20.52
C GLN A 78 -9.14 18.71 21.27
N LEU A 79 -9.59 17.48 21.54
CA LEU A 79 -10.81 17.23 22.30
C LEU A 79 -10.70 17.75 23.73
N LYS A 80 -9.54 17.60 24.37
CA LYS A 80 -9.28 18.15 25.71
C LYS A 80 -9.36 19.67 25.75
N ILE A 81 -8.84 20.35 24.72
CA ILE A 81 -8.89 21.81 24.63
C ILE A 81 -10.31 22.28 24.28
N TYR A 82 -10.97 21.62 23.34
CA TYR A 82 -12.36 21.91 22.95
C TYR A 82 -13.33 21.88 24.14
N MET A 83 -13.14 20.95 25.07
CA MET A 83 -13.96 20.85 26.29
C MET A 83 -13.76 22.01 27.27
N LYS A 84 -12.68 22.79 27.16
CA LYS A 84 -12.33 23.88 28.07
C LYS A 84 -12.60 25.28 27.50
N GLU A 85 -12.92 25.39 26.21
CA GLU A 85 -12.91 26.67 25.49
C GLU A 85 -14.30 27.32 25.35
N GLU A 86 -14.34 28.65 25.29
CA GLU A 86 -15.54 29.45 25.05
C GLU A 86 -16.06 29.37 23.60
N GLU A 87 -17.33 29.73 23.40
CA GLU A 87 -18.13 29.48 22.19
C GLU A 87 -17.52 30.03 20.87
N SER A 88 -16.73 31.11 20.96
CA SER A 88 -16.03 31.76 19.84
C SER A 88 -14.95 30.87 19.21
N ALA A 89 -14.09 30.25 20.03
CA ALA A 89 -13.01 29.37 19.57
C ALA A 89 -13.53 27.97 19.20
N ARG A 90 -14.69 27.59 19.72
CA ARG A 90 -15.33 26.28 19.54
C ARG A 90 -15.58 25.91 18.07
N LYS A 91 -15.98 26.88 17.23
CA LYS A 91 -16.17 26.66 15.77
C LYS A 91 -14.88 26.30 15.05
N ARG A 92 -13.77 26.96 15.40
CA ARG A 92 -12.45 26.68 14.83
C ARG A 92 -11.95 25.29 15.24
N TYR A 93 -12.15 24.91 16.50
CA TYR A 93 -11.81 23.55 16.98
C TYR A 93 -12.69 22.46 16.36
N LEU A 94 -13.99 22.68 16.19
CA LEU A 94 -14.86 21.74 15.47
C LEU A 94 -14.39 21.49 14.03
N PHE A 95 -13.98 22.56 13.34
CA PHE A 95 -13.41 22.45 12.01
C PHE A 95 -12.13 21.60 12.00
N LEU A 96 -11.21 21.85 12.96
CA LEU A 96 -9.97 21.08 13.09
C LEU A 96 -10.20 19.60 13.45
N ILE A 97 -11.17 19.31 14.32
CA ILE A 97 -11.57 17.95 14.71
C ILE A 97 -12.15 17.20 13.50
N SER A 98 -13.07 17.81 12.75
CA SER A 98 -13.65 17.22 11.53
C SER A 98 -12.56 16.85 10.52
N ARG A 99 -11.54 17.70 10.38
CA ARG A 99 -10.39 17.44 9.50
C ARG A 99 -9.57 16.23 9.99
N THR A 100 -9.28 16.14 11.28
CA THR A 100 -8.56 14.97 11.84
C THR A 100 -9.36 13.69 11.78
N LEU A 101 -10.69 13.77 11.83
CA LEU A 101 -11.54 12.60 11.62
C LEU A 101 -11.48 12.15 10.16
N SER A 102 -11.46 13.08 9.20
CA SER A 102 -11.30 12.76 7.78
C SER A 102 -9.98 12.04 7.48
N THR A 103 -8.87 12.46 8.10
CA THR A 103 -7.57 11.79 7.95
C THR A 103 -7.59 10.39 8.55
N ILE A 104 -8.14 10.21 9.75
CA ILE A 104 -8.30 8.90 10.38
C ILE A 104 -9.16 7.97 9.51
N MET A 105 -10.29 8.47 9.00
CA MET A 105 -11.17 7.70 8.09
C MET A 105 -10.45 7.28 6.82
N THR A 106 -9.62 8.16 6.24
CA THR A 106 -8.80 7.85 5.07
C THR A 106 -7.76 6.76 5.37
N LEU A 107 -7.12 6.82 6.54
CA LEU A 107 -6.17 5.79 6.98
C LEU A 107 -6.86 4.44 7.22
N LEU A 108 -8.06 4.43 7.82
CA LEU A 108 -8.86 3.22 8.00
C LEU A 108 -9.25 2.59 6.65
N LEU A 109 -9.67 3.41 5.68
CA LEU A 109 -9.94 2.94 4.32
C LEU A 109 -8.69 2.32 3.66
N LEU A 110 -7.52 2.92 3.87
CA LEU A 110 -6.26 2.36 3.38
C LEU A 110 -5.97 0.98 3.99
N TYR A 111 -6.22 0.77 5.29
CA TYR A 111 -6.11 -0.55 5.90
C TYR A 111 -7.10 -1.57 5.33
N VAL A 112 -8.36 -1.18 5.11
CA VAL A 112 -9.35 -2.05 4.47
C VAL A 112 -8.89 -2.49 3.10
N VAL A 113 -8.30 -1.58 2.31
CA VAL A 113 -7.75 -1.91 0.99
C VAL A 113 -6.60 -2.90 1.08
N ILE A 114 -5.68 -2.72 2.02
CA ILE A 114 -4.53 -3.63 2.20
C ILE A 114 -4.99 -5.02 2.64
N ILE A 115 -5.97 -5.11 3.55
CA ILE A 115 -6.55 -6.39 3.98
C ILE A 115 -7.26 -7.07 2.80
N CYS A 116 -8.09 -6.32 2.08
CA CYS A 116 -8.76 -6.79 0.87
C CYS A 116 -7.76 -7.26 -0.20
N TRP A 117 -6.63 -6.57 -0.35
CA TRP A 117 -5.55 -6.93 -1.27
C TRP A 117 -4.91 -8.29 -0.92
N GLN A 118 -4.72 -8.56 0.38
CA GLN A 118 -4.17 -9.82 0.86
C GLN A 118 -5.16 -10.99 0.71
N VAL A 119 -6.45 -10.74 0.93
CA VAL A 119 -7.49 -11.78 0.93
C VAL A 119 -8.00 -12.10 -0.47
N SER A 120 -8.02 -11.12 -1.37
CA SER A 120 -8.59 -11.24 -2.70
C SER A 120 -7.69 -10.51 -3.70
N GLY A 121 -7.19 -11.20 -4.73
CA GLY A 121 -6.39 -10.58 -5.79
C GLY A 121 -7.17 -9.45 -6.48
N PHE A 122 -6.97 -8.21 -6.02
CA PHE A 122 -7.83 -7.09 -6.38
C PHE A 122 -7.51 -6.53 -7.77
N SER A 123 -8.56 -6.09 -8.47
CA SER A 123 -8.46 -5.36 -9.74
C SER A 123 -7.80 -3.99 -9.54
N TYR A 124 -6.86 -3.63 -10.42
CA TYR A 124 -6.10 -2.37 -10.39
C TYR A 124 -6.98 -1.11 -10.28
N ALA A 125 -8.23 -1.17 -10.74
CA ALA A 125 -9.19 -0.06 -10.71
C ALA A 125 -9.53 0.42 -9.29
N SER A 126 -9.66 -0.49 -8.32
CA SER A 126 -10.00 -0.08 -6.94
C SER A 126 -8.83 0.66 -6.29
N THR A 127 -7.61 0.17 -6.52
CA THR A 127 -6.38 0.75 -5.97
C THR A 127 -6.21 2.19 -6.44
N MET A 128 -6.53 2.46 -7.71
CA MET A 128 -6.52 3.81 -8.29
C MET A 128 -7.49 4.76 -7.61
N ILE A 129 -8.74 4.33 -7.37
CA ILE A 129 -9.78 5.15 -6.71
C ILE A 129 -9.34 5.52 -5.28
N PHE A 130 -8.73 4.59 -4.56
CA PHE A 130 -8.24 4.85 -3.20
C PHE A 130 -7.03 5.78 -3.17
N MET A 131 -6.10 5.67 -4.13
CA MET A 131 -5.01 6.64 -4.25
C MET A 131 -5.54 8.04 -4.58
N LEU A 132 -6.57 8.16 -5.43
CA LEU A 132 -7.21 9.43 -5.75
C LEU A 132 -7.91 10.04 -4.52
N LEU A 133 -8.64 9.24 -3.73
CA LEU A 133 -9.25 9.69 -2.47
C LEU A 133 -8.20 10.13 -1.43
N GLY A 134 -7.08 9.41 -1.32
CA GLY A 134 -5.95 9.79 -0.49
C GLY A 134 -5.31 11.10 -0.95
N GLY A 135 -5.09 11.26 -2.26
CA GLY A 135 -4.53 12.49 -2.85
C GLY A 135 -5.43 13.70 -2.68
N LEU A 136 -6.75 13.54 -2.82
CA LEU A 136 -7.73 14.61 -2.55
C LEU A 136 -7.73 15.03 -1.08
N ASN A 137 -7.63 14.09 -0.14
CA ASN A 137 -7.48 14.41 1.28
C ASN A 137 -6.18 15.17 1.54
N PHE A 138 -5.06 14.74 0.94
CA PHE A 138 -3.78 15.45 1.06
C PHE A 138 -3.86 16.88 0.52
N LEU A 139 -4.42 17.06 -0.68
CA LEU A 139 -4.61 18.39 -1.28
C LEU A 139 -5.55 19.28 -0.45
N SER A 140 -6.60 18.71 0.15
CA SER A 140 -7.51 19.45 1.05
C SER A 140 -6.81 19.93 2.33
N ILE A 141 -5.80 19.19 2.80
CA ILE A 141 -5.00 19.55 3.97
C ILE A 141 -3.94 20.60 3.60
N THR A 142 -3.23 20.39 2.49
CA THR A 142 -2.11 21.24 2.03
C THR A 142 -2.58 22.55 1.42
N GLY A 143 -3.70 22.56 0.70
CA GLY A 143 -4.27 23.77 0.07
C GLY A 143 -4.68 24.88 1.05
N ARG A 144 -4.68 24.59 2.36
CA ARG A 144 -4.98 25.56 3.43
C ARG A 144 -3.74 26.06 4.19
N PHE A 145 -2.55 25.55 3.86
CA PHE A 145 -1.28 26.09 4.37
C PHE A 145 -0.76 27.26 3.51
N PHE A 146 -1.24 27.40 2.27
CA PHE A 146 -0.85 28.44 1.32
C PHE A 146 -1.95 29.47 1.01
N GLY A 147 -3.07 29.45 1.75
CA GLY A 147 -4.22 30.35 1.57
C GLY A 147 -4.67 30.96 2.89
#